data_AF-A0A6M7UWT8-F1
#
_entry.id   AF-A0A6M7UWT8-F1
#
_cell.length_a   1.000
_cell.length_b   1.000
_cell.length_c   1.000
_cell.angle_alpha   90.00
_cell.angle_beta   90.00
_cell.angle_gamma   90.00
#
_symmetry.space_group_name_H-M   'P 1'
#
loop_
_entity.id
_entity.type
_entity.pdbx_description
1 polymer ?
#
loop_
_entity_poly.entity_id
_entity_poly.type
_entity_poly.pdbx_seq_one_letter_code
_entity_poly.pdbx_strand_id
1 'polypeptide(L)'
;MEAVRHKRGFFGWFFLLLFIGFNIVMLWAADVGMGAADKLPGLSSNVVSLGVDLGAAIGIVAFVACWVVGFLLLGLLAYLTRGRKVIEPTP
;
A
#
# COMPACT_ATOMS: atom_id res chain seq x y z
N MET A 1 -24.71 25.17 -20.73
CA MET A 1 -23.75 24.92 -19.63
C MET A 1 -23.17 23.54 -19.86
N GLU A 2 -21.88 23.40 -20.11
CA GLU A 2 -21.25 22.11 -20.40
C GLU A 2 -21.20 21.24 -19.13
N ALA A 3 -21.80 20.05 -19.16
CA ALA A 3 -21.71 19.09 -18.07
C ALA A 3 -20.43 18.24 -18.24
N VAL A 4 -19.36 18.58 -17.53
CA VAL A 4 -18.13 17.79 -17.55
C VAL A 4 -18.31 16.51 -16.73
N ARG A 5 -18.51 15.37 -17.41
CA ARG A 5 -18.58 14.04 -16.75
C ARG A 5 -17.20 13.38 -16.82
N HIS A 6 -16.59 13.16 -15.66
CA HIS A 6 -15.36 12.37 -15.54
C HIS A 6 -15.70 10.88 -15.43
N LYS A 7 -15.61 10.13 -16.54
CA LYS A 7 -15.77 8.67 -16.51
C LYS A 7 -14.39 8.00 -16.49
N ARG A 8 -14.08 7.25 -15.43
CA ARG A 8 -12.87 6.39 -15.41
C ARG A 8 -13.05 5.25 -16.41
N GLY A 9 -12.07 5.03 -17.29
CA GLY A 9 -12.06 3.88 -18.19
C GLY A 9 -11.73 2.57 -17.47
N PHE A 10 -11.86 1.44 -18.17
CA PHE A 10 -11.59 0.09 -17.65
C PHE A 10 -10.18 -0.03 -17.04
N PHE A 11 -9.15 0.43 -17.76
CA PHE A 11 -7.77 0.38 -17.30
C PHE A 11 -7.56 1.22 -16.02
N GLY A 12 -8.19 2.39 -15.92
CA GLY A 12 -8.15 3.21 -14.71
C GLY A 12 -8.82 2.58 -13.50
N TRP A 13 -9.86 1.78 -13.73
CA TRP A 13 -10.50 1.00 -12.68
C TRP A 13 -9.63 -0.17 -12.21
N PHE A 14 -8.96 -0.85 -13.14
CA PHE A 14 -8.03 -1.94 -12.83
C PHE A 14 -6.87 -1.49 -11.93
N PHE A 15 -6.14 -0.42 -12.29
CA PHE A 15 -5.04 0.07 -11.44
C PHE A 15 -5.53 0.63 -10.11
N LEU A 16 -6.72 1.24 -10.08
CA LEU A 16 -7.30 1.72 -8.83
C LEU A 16 -7.62 0.56 -7.89
N LEU A 17 -8.20 -0.53 -8.41
CA LEU A 17 -8.44 -1.74 -7.61
C LEU A 17 -7.13 -2.37 -7.15
N LEU A 18 -6.11 -2.45 -8.01
CA LEU A 18 -4.80 -2.99 -7.65
C LEU A 18 -4.14 -2.15 -6.55
N PHE A 19 -4.21 -0.82 -6.66
CA PHE A 19 -3.69 0.11 -5.64
C PHE A 19 -4.40 -0.06 -4.30
N ILE A 20 -5.74 -0.15 -4.30
CA ILE A 20 -6.50 -0.38 -3.07
C ILE A 20 -6.17 -1.75 -2.47
N GLY A 21 -6.18 -2.81 -3.30
CA GLY A 21 -5.88 -4.17 -2.87
C GLY A 21 -4.49 -4.30 -2.25
N PHE A 22 -3.47 -3.71 -2.89
CA PHE A 22 -2.11 -3.66 -2.34
C PHE A 22 -2.08 -3.00 -0.95
N ASN A 23 -2.73 -1.85 -0.79
CA ASN A 23 -2.75 -1.16 0.51
C ASN A 23 -3.47 -1.96 1.60
N ILE A 24 -4.55 -2.65 1.27
CA ILE A 24 -5.26 -3.54 2.20
C ILE A 24 -4.34 -4.69 2.63
N VAL A 25 -3.65 -5.33 1.69
CA VAL A 25 -2.71 -6.41 1.99
C VAL A 25 -1.56 -5.92 2.88
N MET A 26 -1.03 -4.72 2.63
CA MET A 26 0.02 -4.15 3.46
C MET A 26 -0.48 -3.81 4.87
N LEU A 27 -1.68 -3.25 5.03
CA LEU A 27 -2.29 -3.03 6.34
C LEU A 27 -2.47 -4.34 7.11
N TRP A 28 -2.97 -5.37 6.43
CA TRP A 28 -3.14 -6.68 7.03
C TRP A 28 -1.79 -7.31 7.43
N ALA A 29 -0.76 -7.19 6.58
CA ALA A 29 0.58 -7.68 6.88
C ALA A 29 1.19 -6.96 8.10
N ALA A 30 0.94 -5.65 8.26
CA ALA A 30 1.38 -4.89 9.43
C ALA A 30 0.71 -5.39 10.72
N ASP A 31 -0.60 -5.64 10.68
CA ASP A 31 -1.36 -6.18 11.81
C ASP A 31 -0.86 -7.57 12.22
N VAL A 32 -0.68 -8.47 11.25
CA VAL A 32 -0.13 -9.81 11.47
C VAL A 32 1.29 -9.74 12.04
N GLY A 33 2.13 -8.82 11.53
CA GLY A 33 3.49 -8.63 12.00
C GLY A 33 3.57 -8.19 13.46
N MET A 34 2.73 -7.25 13.88
CA MET A 34 2.65 -6.82 15.29
C MET A 34 2.22 -7.97 16.21
N GLY A 35 1.17 -8.73 15.83
CA GLY A 35 0.71 -9.88 16.62
C GLY A 35 1.69 -11.06 16.68
N ALA A 36 2.72 -11.09 15.83
CA ALA A 36 3.83 -12.03 15.91
C ALA A 36 4.93 -11.55 16.88
N ALA A 37 5.20 -10.25 16.93
CA ALA A 37 6.18 -9.65 17.84
C ALA A 37 5.81 -9.89 19.31
N ASP A 38 4.52 -9.79 19.64
CA ASP A 38 4.00 -10.02 21.01
C ASP A 38 4.19 -11.46 21.52
N LYS A 39 4.48 -12.42 20.63
CA LYS A 39 4.61 -13.85 20.96
C LYS A 39 6.06 -14.28 21.20
N LEU A 40 7.03 -13.38 21.11
CA LEU A 40 8.43 -13.70 21.39
C LEU A 40 8.64 -13.73 22.92
N PRO A 41 8.85 -14.90 23.54
CA PRO A 41 9.11 -14.97 24.98
C PRO A 41 10.43 -14.25 25.31
N GLY A 42 10.54 -13.69 26.51
CA GLY A 42 11.74 -13.00 27.00
C GLY A 42 12.97 -13.91 26.96
N LEU A 43 13.72 -13.85 25.86
CA LEU A 43 14.94 -14.64 25.64
C LEU A 43 16.04 -14.06 26.54
N SER A 44 16.39 -14.79 27.58
CA SER A 44 17.18 -14.32 28.73
C SER A 44 18.68 -14.14 28.47
N SER A 45 19.14 -14.15 27.21
CA SER A 45 20.53 -13.85 26.86
C SER A 45 20.62 -12.54 26.07
N ASN A 46 21.51 -11.65 26.51
CA ASN A 46 21.65 -10.29 26.00
C ASN A 46 21.88 -10.26 24.47
N VAL A 47 22.64 -11.23 23.95
CA VAL A 47 22.88 -11.40 22.50
C VAL A 47 21.61 -11.78 21.73
N VAL A 48 20.77 -12.66 22.27
CA VAL A 48 19.55 -13.10 21.58
C VAL A 48 18.50 -12.00 21.58
N SER A 49 18.34 -11.28 22.69
CA SER A 49 17.49 -10.07 22.76
C SER A 49 17.91 -9.03 21.73
N LEU A 50 19.21 -8.69 21.67
CA LEU A 50 19.75 -7.72 20.71
C LEU A 50 19.53 -8.16 19.25
N GLY A 51 19.71 -9.44 18.94
CA GLY A 51 19.49 -9.97 17.60
C GLY A 51 18.03 -9.90 17.16
N VAL A 52 17.09 -10.20 18.08
CA VAL A 52 15.65 -10.10 17.84
C VAL A 52 15.23 -8.64 17.63
N ASP A 53 15.67 -7.72 18.48
CA ASP A 53 15.33 -6.30 18.38
C ASP A 53 15.89 -5.66 17.10
N LEU A 54 17.15 -5.95 16.78
CA LEU A 54 17.79 -5.45 15.57
C LEU A 54 17.13 -6.03 14.31
N GLY A 55 16.83 -7.32 14.32
CA GLY A 55 16.11 -8.00 13.24
C GLY A 55 14.72 -7.39 13.01
N ALA A 56 13.98 -7.14 14.09
CA ALA A 56 12.67 -6.48 14.03
C ALA A 56 12.78 -5.06 13.47
N ALA A 57 13.74 -4.26 13.93
CA ALA A 57 13.95 -2.91 13.43
C ALA A 57 14.26 -2.90 11.92
N ILE A 58 15.16 -3.76 11.46
CA ILE A 58 15.48 -3.90 10.02
C ILE A 58 14.26 -4.37 9.24
N GLY A 59 13.52 -5.35 9.77
CA GLY A 59 12.29 -5.86 9.16
C GLY A 59 11.24 -4.76 8.97
N ILE A 60 11.00 -3.95 10.00
CA ILE A 60 10.05 -2.82 9.95
C ILE A 60 10.50 -1.81 8.90
N VAL A 61 11.78 -1.42 8.88
CA VAL A 61 12.30 -0.45 7.91
C VAL A 61 12.16 -0.96 6.48
N ALA A 62 12.54 -2.23 6.23
CA ALA A 62 12.42 -2.85 4.92
C ALA A 62 10.94 -2.96 4.47
N PHE A 63 10.05 -3.32 5.39
CA PHE A 63 8.61 -3.41 5.13
C PHE A 63 8.02 -2.03 4.77
N VAL A 64 8.31 -0.99 5.56
CA VAL A 64 7.84 0.37 5.30
C VAL A 64 8.39 0.89 3.97
N ALA A 65 9.68 0.65 3.67
CA ALA A 65 10.28 1.05 2.40
C ALA A 65 9.57 0.38 1.21
N CYS A 66 9.32 -0.93 1.29
CA CYS A 66 8.57 -1.67 0.28
C CYS A 66 7.14 -1.12 0.11
N TRP A 67 6.46 -0.82 1.22
CA TRP A 67 5.12 -0.24 1.18
C TRP A 67 5.10 1.12 0.47
N VAL A 68 5.97 2.04 0.88
CA VAL A 68 6.03 3.39 0.31
C VAL A 68 6.30 3.32 -1.19
N VAL A 69 7.26 2.50 -1.62
CA VAL A 69 7.58 2.32 -3.04
C VAL A 69 6.38 1.77 -3.81
N GLY A 70 5.73 0.71 -3.30
CA GLY A 70 4.55 0.13 -3.92
C GLY A 70 3.37 1.13 -4.00
N PHE A 71 3.16 1.91 -2.94
CA PHE A 71 2.15 2.96 -2.89
C PHE A 71 2.39 4.02 -3.95
N LEU A 72 3.62 4.51 -4.07
CA LEU A 72 3.98 5.55 -5.06
C LEU A 72 3.82 5.03 -6.49
N LEU A 73 4.32 3.83 -6.79
CA LEU A 73 4.24 3.25 -8.13
C LEU A 73 2.79 2.98 -8.54
N LEU A 74 2.01 2.28 -7.71
CA LEU A 74 0.62 1.95 -8.02
C LEU A 74 -0.28 3.19 -7.96
N GLY A 75 -0.02 4.12 -7.04
CA GLY A 75 -0.76 5.38 -6.94
C GLY A 75 -0.55 6.26 -8.16
N LEU A 76 0.69 6.36 -8.65
CA LEU A 76 1.00 7.07 -9.89
C LEU A 76 0.31 6.41 -11.09
N LEU A 77 0.38 5.08 -11.21
CA LEU A 77 -0.30 4.35 -12.28
C LEU A 77 -1.82 4.55 -12.23
N ALA A 78 -2.44 4.45 -11.06
CA ALA A 78 -3.87 4.69 -10.86
C ALA A 78 -4.27 6.14 -11.18
N TYR A 79 -3.39 7.11 -10.92
CA TYR A 79 -3.61 8.52 -11.27
C TYR A 79 -3.52 8.75 -12.78
N LEU A 80 -2.45 8.26 -13.42
CA LEU A 80 -2.22 8.43 -14.86
C LEU A 80 -3.28 7.74 -15.72
N THR A 81 -3.87 6.66 -15.22
CA THR A 81 -4.90 5.89 -15.93
C THR A 81 -6.34 6.38 -15.66
N ARG A 82 -6.50 7.44 -14.85
CA ARG A 82 -7.80 8.09 -14.59
C ARG A 82 -8.29 8.80 -15.87
N GLY A 83 -9.15 8.11 -16.61
CA GLY A 83 -9.66 8.49 -17.94
C GLY A 83 -10.09 9.96 -18.16
N ARG A 84 -9.97 10.38 -19.44
CA ARG A 84 -10.15 11.75 -19.97
C ARG A 84 -11.57 12.32 -19.77
N LYS A 85 -11.64 13.65 -19.74
CA LYS A 85 -12.88 14.45 -19.72
C LYS A 85 -13.76 14.06 -20.91
N VAL A 86 -14.98 13.62 -20.65
CA VAL A 86 -15.99 13.45 -21.70
C VAL A 86 -16.74 14.78 -21.79
N ILE A 87 -16.60 15.45 -22.94
CA ILE A 87 -17.34 16.67 -23.26
C ILE A 87 -18.57 16.20 -24.04
N GLU A 88 -19.74 16.22 -23.40
CA GLU A 88 -21.01 15.94 -24.09
C GLU A 88 -21.55 17.25 -24.68
N PRO A 89 -21.80 17.34 -26.00
CA PRO A 89 -22.56 18.45 -26.54
C PRO A 89 -24.00 18.38 -26.00
N THR A 90 -24.46 19.48 -25.42
CA THR A 90 -25.85 19.63 -24.95
C THR A 90 -26.83 19.52 -26.13
N PRO A 91 -27.98 18.85 -25.97
CA PRO A 91 -28.98 18.70 -27.03
C PRO A 91 -29.61 20.03 -27.46
#